data_AF-A0A1V9YXX4-F1
#
_entry.id   AF-A0A1V9YXX4-F1
#
_cell.length_a   1.000
_cell.length_b   1.000
_cell.length_c   1.000
_cell.angle_alpha   90.00
_cell.angle_beta   90.00
_cell.angle_gamma   90.00
#
_symmetry.space_group_name_H-M   'P 1'
#
loop_
_entity.id
_entity.type
_entity.pdbx_description
1 polymer ?
#
loop_
_entity_poly.entity_id
_entity_poly.type
_entity_poly.pdbx_seq_one_letter_code
_entity_poly.pdbx_strand_id
1 'polypeptide(L)' 'MGNQNSTPLNDPCASALEAYLTCVEKKNKESGGLRDGDECEDEIKAYKDCRQAHKKVKKPSQ' A
#
# COMPACT_ATOMS: atom_id res chain seq x y z
N MET A 1 -16.87 17.16 -2.82
CA MET A 1 -16.29 15.94 -3.44
C MET A 1 -14.79 16.08 -3.27
N GLY A 2 -14.10 15.46 -2.32
CA GLY A 2 -14.12 14.04 -2.01
C GLY A 2 -12.78 13.45 -2.46
N ASN A 3 -11.69 13.76 -1.75
CA ASN A 3 -10.53 12.88 -1.58
C ASN A 3 -9.54 13.52 -0.62
N GLN A 4 -9.74 13.29 0.68
CA GLN A 4 -8.60 13.26 1.59
C GLN A 4 -7.79 12.04 1.18
N ASN A 5 -6.88 12.22 0.22
CA ASN A 5 -5.80 11.29 -0.05
C ASN A 5 -4.91 11.29 1.21
N SER A 6 -5.40 10.60 2.23
CA SER A 6 -4.80 10.48 3.55
C SER A 6 -3.69 9.44 3.43
N THR A 7 -2.75 9.63 2.50
CA THR A 7 -1.40 9.15 2.74
C THR A 7 -0.88 10.03 3.87
N PRO A 8 -0.70 9.50 5.08
CA PRO A 8 -0.02 10.26 6.09
C PRO A 8 1.34 10.61 5.50
N LEU A 9 1.67 11.90 5.39
CA LEU A 9 2.98 12.40 4.95
C LEU A 9 4.15 11.88 5.82
N ASN A 10 3.85 11.06 6.82
CA ASN A 10 4.73 10.43 7.79
C ASN A 10 4.34 8.96 8.05
N ASP A 11 3.73 8.26 7.08
CA ASP A 11 3.51 6.83 7.22
C ASP A 11 4.83 6.11 6.94
N PRO A 12 5.40 5.37 7.90
CA PRO A 12 6.65 4.63 7.69
C PRO A 12 6.49 3.53 6.63
N CYS A 13 5.25 3.23 6.22
CA CYS A 13 4.93 2.29 5.16
C CYS A 13 4.65 2.98 3.81
N ALA A 14 4.83 4.30 3.71
CA ALA A 14 4.60 5.05 2.48
C ALA A 14 5.44 4.50 1.31
N SER A 15 6.70 4.13 1.56
CA SER A 15 7.57 3.53 0.53
C SER A 15 7.02 2.20 -0.02
N ALA A 16 6.44 1.36 0.85
CA ALA A 16 5.82 0.10 0.43
C ALA A 16 4.52 0.34 -0.35
N LEU A 17 3.75 1.37 0.04
CA LEU A 17 2.55 1.78 -0.69
C LEU A 17 2.89 2.36 -2.07
N GLU A 18 3.92 3.19 -2.17
CA GLU A 18 4.40 3.73 -3.45
C GLU A 18 4.89 2.63 -4.38
N ALA A 19 5.58 1.60 -3.86
CA ALA A 19 5.97 0.43 -4.64
C ALA A 19 4.74 -0.29 -5.23
N TYR A 20 3.72 -0.53 -4.40
CA TYR A 20 2.46 -1.11 -4.85
C TYR A 20 1.77 -0.26 -5.92
N LEU A 21 1.63 1.05 -5.69
CA LEU A 21 1.00 1.98 -6.64
C LEU A 21 1.77 2.04 -7.96
N THR A 22 3.11 2.01 -7.90
CA THR A 22 3.98 2.00 -9.08
C THR A 22 3.80 0.71 -9.86
N CYS A 23 3.75 -0.44 -9.18
CA CYS A 23 3.47 -1.73 -9.82
C CYS A 23 2.09 -1.72 -10.49
N VAL A 24 1.05 -1.28 -9.78
CA VAL A 24 -0.32 -1.20 -10.32
C VAL A 24 -0.39 -0.27 -11.53
N GLU A 25 0.26 0.90 -11.49
CA GLU A 25 0.29 1.85 -12.61
C GLU A 25 1.01 1.25 -13.81
N LYS A 26 2.16 0.60 -13.58
CA LYS A 26 2.95 -0.04 -14.62
C LYS A 26 2.17 -1.17 -15.28
N LYS A 27 1.53 -2.05 -14.50
CA LYS A 27 0.68 -3.13 -15.02
C LYS A 27 -0.59 -2.63 -15.68
N ASN A 28 -1.19 -1.54 -15.19
CA ASN A 28 -2.28 -0.86 -15.89
C ASN A 28 -1.84 -0.36 -17.27
N LYS A 29 -0.66 0.23 -17.38
CA LYS A 29 -0.09 0.69 -18.66
C LYS A 29 0.32 -0.47 -19.59
N GLU A 30 0.90 -1.54 -19.06
CA GLU A 30 1.44 -2.65 -19.85
C GLU A 30 0.39 -3.67 -20.29
N SER A 31 -0.52 -4.08 -19.39
CA SER A 31 -1.51 -5.14 -19.64
C SER A 31 -2.95 -4.64 -19.82
N GLY A 32 -3.17 -3.31 -19.76
CA GLY A 32 -4.50 -2.72 -19.80
C GLY A 32 -5.33 -2.91 -18.53
N GLY A 33 -4.68 -3.32 -17.43
CA GLY A 33 -5.31 -3.56 -16.13
C GLY A 33 -4.70 -4.74 -15.38
N LEU A 34 -4.82 -4.71 -14.06
CA LEU A 34 -4.38 -5.79 -13.17
C LEU A 34 -5.40 -6.93 -13.26
N ARG A 35 -5.11 -7.95 -14.09
CA ARG A 35 -6.07 -8.99 -14.47
C ARG A 35 -6.41 -9.98 -13.35
N ASP A 36 -5.47 -10.28 -12.46
CA ASP A 36 -5.61 -11.39 -11.51
C ASP A 36 -5.30 -11.01 -10.04
N GLY A 37 -5.16 -9.73 -9.71
CA GLY A 37 -4.88 -9.30 -8.32
C GLY A 37 -3.47 -9.62 -7.79
N ASP A 38 -2.74 -10.51 -8.47
CA ASP A 38 -1.53 -11.15 -7.94
C ASP A 38 -0.22 -10.40 -8.26
N GLU A 39 -0.17 -9.65 -9.37
CA GLU A 39 1.11 -9.07 -9.86
C GLU A 39 1.76 -8.03 -8.95
N CYS A 40 1.00 -7.46 -8.01
CA CYS A 40 1.52 -6.53 -7.00
C CYS A 40 1.12 -6.99 -5.58
N GLU A 41 0.78 -8.28 -5.41
CA GLU A 41 0.36 -8.82 -4.11
C GLU A 41 1.49 -8.73 -3.07
N ASP A 42 2.74 -8.94 -3.48
CA ASP A 42 3.92 -8.82 -2.62
C ASP A 42 4.08 -7.40 -2.06
N GLU A 43 3.95 -6.36 -2.89
CA GLU A 43 4.08 -4.97 -2.47
C GLU A 43 2.94 -4.53 -1.55
N ILE A 44 1.68 -4.91 -1.85
CA ILE A 44 0.56 -4.61 -0.94
C ILE A 44 0.66 -5.40 0.36
N LYS A 45 1.22 -6.62 0.32
CA LYS A 45 1.49 -7.44 1.51
C LYS A 45 2.58 -6.81 2.37
N ALA A 46 3.64 -6.27 1.78
CA ALA A 46 4.67 -5.50 2.50
C ALA A 46 4.06 -4.24 3.14
N TYR A 47 3.20 -3.51 2.42
CA TYR A 47 2.49 -2.35 2.98
C TYR A 47 1.58 -2.73 4.15
N LYS A 48 0.79 -3.80 3.99
CA LYS A 48 -0.10 -4.33 5.05
C LYS A 48 0.69 -4.80 6.26
N ASP A 49 1.79 -5.51 6.06
CA ASP A 49 2.64 -6.01 7.14
C ASP A 49 3.27 -4.86 7.94
N CYS A 50 3.84 -3.88 7.23
CA CYS A 50 4.34 -2.65 7.85
C CYS A 50 3.22 -1.94 8.63
N ARG A 51 2.04 -1.72 8.03
CA ARG A 51 0.91 -1.09 8.72
C ARG A 51 0.47 -1.90 9.93
N GLN A 52 0.50 -3.24 9.86
CA GLN A 52 0.13 -4.11 10.97
C GLN A 52 1.16 -4.04 12.10
N ALA A 53 2.45 -4.01 11.78
CA ALA A 53 3.53 -3.81 12.74
C ALA A 53 3.40 -2.44 13.44
N HIS A 54 3.21 -1.37 12.67
CA HIS A 54 3.05 0.00 13.20
C HIS A 54 1.71 0.22 13.93
N LYS A 55 0.63 -0.48 13.54
CA LYS A 55 -0.66 -0.45 14.23
C LYS A 55 -0.57 -1.13 15.60
N LYS A 56 0.25 -2.19 15.75
CA LYS A 56 0.52 -2.83 17.05
C LYS A 56 1.29 -1.91 17.99
N VAL A 57 2.17 -1.05 17.49
CA VAL A 57 2.94 -0.09 18.30
C VAL A 57 2.05 1.02 18.89
N LYS A 58 0.89 1.33 18.29
CA LYS A 58 -0.03 2.38 18.78
C LYS A 58 -1.11 1.92 19.75
N LYS A 59 -1.21 0.61 20.03
CA LYS A 59 -2.05 0.14 21.14
C LYS A 59 -1.12 -0.22 22.30
N PRO A 60 -0.97 0.64 23.33
CA PRO A 60 -0.61 0.11 24.63
C PRO A 60 -1.67 -0.94 24.96
N SER A 61 -1.24 -2.18 25.17
CA SER A 61 -2.06 -3.18 25.83
C SER A 61 -2.64 -2.53 27.09
N GLN A 62 -3.97 -2.47 27.15
CA GLN A 62 -4.70 -2.17 28.37
C GLN A 62 -4.53 -3.34 29.35
#